data_AF-A0A538HHF2-F1
#
_entry.id   AF-A0A538HHF2-F1
#
_cell.length_a   1.000
_cell.length_b   1.000
_cell.length_c   1.000
_cell.angle_alpha   90.00
_cell.angle_beta   90.00
_cell.angle_gamma   90.00
#
_symmetry.space_group_name_H-M   'P 1'
#
loop_
_entity.id
_entity.type
_entity.pdbx_description
1 polymer ?
#
loop_
_entity_poly.entity_id
_entity_poly.type
_entity_poly.pdbx_seq_one_letter_code
_entity_poly.pdbx_strand_id
1 'polypeptide(L)'
;MPAKAKKSGKAAAIEVLRKRGKAMPVKEVVAAALADPEVTGMKGKTPAATLSAALYTEAKKPDGAVILVGRGMMKARPQRGSRSRST
;
A
#
# COMPACT_ATOMS: atom_id res chain seq x y z
N MET A 1 9.92 18.49 -15.85
CA MET A 1 8.74 17.71 -15.42
C MET A 1 9.23 16.62 -14.47
N PRO A 2 8.78 16.54 -13.21
CA PRO A 2 9.31 15.56 -12.28
C PRO A 2 8.92 14.16 -12.74
N ALA A 3 9.93 13.34 -13.04
CA ALA A 3 9.80 11.94 -13.42
C ALA A 3 9.02 11.21 -12.31
N LYS A 4 7.75 10.88 -12.59
CA LYS A 4 6.95 9.99 -11.74
C LYS A 4 7.64 8.64 -11.72
N ALA A 5 8.44 8.41 -10.68
CA ALA A 5 9.20 7.18 -10.49
C ALA A 5 8.25 5.98 -10.60
N LYS A 6 8.64 4.98 -11.39
CA LYS A 6 7.98 3.68 -11.51
C LYS A 6 7.54 3.19 -10.12
N LYS A 7 6.24 3.14 -9.87
CA LYS A 7 5.73 2.77 -8.54
C LYS A 7 5.78 1.26 -8.40
N SER A 8 6.41 0.76 -7.34
CA SER A 8 6.28 -0.65 -6.98
C SER A 8 4.82 -0.94 -6.59
N GLY A 9 4.33 -2.16 -6.83
CA GLY A 9 2.96 -2.52 -6.47
C GLY A 9 2.61 -2.27 -4.99
N LYS A 10 3.63 -2.32 -4.12
CA LYS A 10 3.53 -1.92 -2.71
C LYS A 10 3.21 -0.42 -2.55
N ALA A 11 3.91 0.45 -3.29
CA ALA A 11 3.68 1.90 -3.23
C ALA A 11 2.26 2.26 -3.71
N ALA A 12 1.80 1.64 -4.81
CA ALA A 12 0.44 1.83 -5.31
C ALA A 12 -0.62 1.38 -4.28
N ALA A 13 -0.42 0.22 -3.64
CA ALA A 13 -1.32 -0.25 -2.59
C ALA A 13 -1.39 0.71 -1.38
N ILE A 14 -0.25 1.28 -0.97
CA ILE A 14 -0.21 2.29 0.10
C ILE A 14 -0.97 3.56 -0.33
N GLU A 15 -0.79 4.02 -1.57
CA GLU A 15 -1.52 5.18 -2.09
C GLU A 15 -3.03 4.95 -2.16
N VAL A 16 -3.49 3.77 -2.62
CA VAL A 16 -4.91 3.41 -2.63
C VAL A 16 -5.50 3.49 -1.23
N LEU A 17 -4.81 2.89 -0.24
CA LEU A 17 -5.23 2.92 1.15
C LEU A 17 -5.24 4.34 1.74
N ARG A 18 -4.26 5.18 1.37
CA ARG A 18 -4.21 6.58 1.77
C ARG A 18 -5.33 7.41 1.15
N LYS A 19 -5.58 7.25 -0.16
CA LYS A 19 -6.64 7.95 -0.89
C LYS A 19 -8.03 7.61 -0.35
N ARG A 20 -8.29 6.34 -0.01
CA ARG A 20 -9.58 5.94 0.58
C ARG A 20 -9.73 6.34 2.05
N GLY A 21 -8.63 6.50 2.79
CA GLY A 21 -8.65 6.93 4.19
C GLY A 21 -9.37 5.99 5.15
N LYS A 22 -9.70 4.77 4.73
CA LYS A 22 -10.50 3.78 5.47
C LYS A 22 -9.88 2.39 5.36
N ALA A 23 -10.26 1.50 6.28
CA ALA A 23 -9.86 0.10 6.21
C ALA A 23 -10.50 -0.59 4.99
N MET A 24 -9.73 -1.39 4.28
CA MET A 24 -10.16 -2.12 3.09
C MET A 24 -9.71 -3.56 3.12
N PRO A 25 -10.46 -4.49 2.50
CA PRO A 25 -9.99 -5.85 2.32
C PRO A 25 -8.74 -5.89 1.44
N VAL A 26 -7.74 -6.68 1.83
CA VAL A 26 -6.46 -6.81 1.11
C VAL A 26 -6.67 -7.13 -0.37
N LYS A 27 -7.67 -7.95 -0.70
CA LYS A 27 -8.03 -8.30 -2.09
C LYS A 27 -8.39 -7.07 -2.93
N GLU A 28 -9.17 -6.13 -2.40
CA GLU A 28 -9.51 -4.90 -3.12
C GLU A 28 -8.30 -3.97 -3.25
N VAL A 29 -7.46 -3.89 -2.22
CA VAL A 29 -6.25 -3.06 -2.28
C VAL A 29 -5.32 -3.57 -3.38
N VAL A 30 -5.14 -4.90 -3.45
CA VAL A 30 -4.36 -5.55 -4.48
C VAL A 30 -4.97 -5.36 -5.87
N ALA A 31 -6.29 -5.54 -6.01
CA ALA A 31 -6.97 -5.32 -7.28
C ALA A 31 -6.85 -3.87 -7.76
N ALA A 32 -7.03 -2.89 -6.86
CA ALA A 32 -6.89 -1.48 -7.17
C ALA A 32 -5.44 -1.10 -7.50
N ALA A 33 -4.46 -1.68 -6.81
CA ALA A 33 -3.05 -1.47 -7.12
C ALA A 33 -2.66 -2.08 -8.47
N LEU A 34 -3.19 -3.26 -8.81
CA LEU A 34 -2.95 -3.90 -10.10
C LEU A 34 -3.68 -3.23 -11.27
N ALA A 35 -4.80 -2.56 -10.99
CA ALA A 35 -5.52 -1.75 -11.96
C ALA A 35 -4.79 -0.44 -12.30
N ASP A 36 -3.80 -0.04 -11.49
CA ASP A 36 -3.05 1.20 -11.70
C ASP A 36 -1.97 1.01 -12.78
N PRO A 37 -2.04 1.74 -13.91
CA PRO A 37 -1.08 1.60 -15.01
C PRO A 37 0.33 2.08 -14.64
N GLU A 38 0.50 2.79 -13.52
CA GLU A 38 1.81 3.21 -13.02
C GLU A 38 2.57 2.06 -12.31
N VAL A 39 1.91 0.91 -12.04
CA VAL A 39 2.54 -0.28 -11.44
C VAL A 39 3.32 -1.07 -12.48
N THR A 40 4.56 -0.65 -12.69
CA THR A 40 5.48 -1.33 -13.61
C THR A 40 6.32 -2.33 -12.81
N GLY A 41 6.19 -3.63 -13.07
CA GLY A 41 7.10 -4.63 -12.50
C GLY A 41 6.48 -5.98 -12.08
N MET A 42 5.15 -6.12 -12.13
CA MET A 42 4.53 -7.42 -11.86
C MET A 42 4.34 -8.25 -13.14
N LYS A 43 5.44 -8.51 -13.87
CA LYS A 43 5.47 -9.50 -14.95
C LYS A 43 5.72 -10.88 -14.33
N GLY A 44 4.66 -11.57 -13.93
CA GLY A 44 4.73 -12.93 -13.36
C GLY A 44 3.38 -13.63 -13.38
N LYS A 45 3.34 -14.94 -13.09
CA LYS A 45 2.11 -15.76 -13.14
C LYS A 45 1.04 -15.39 -12.08
N THR A 46 1.43 -14.72 -10.98
CA THR A 46 0.50 -14.34 -9.90
C THR A 46 0.86 -12.99 -9.24
N PRO A 47 0.66 -11.84 -9.93
CA PRO A 47 0.88 -10.50 -9.38
C PRO A 47 0.12 -10.27 -8.06
N ALA A 48 -1.13 -10.73 -8.00
CA ALA A 48 -2.00 -10.53 -6.85
C ALA A 48 -1.49 -11.23 -5.58
N ALA A 49 -1.02 -12.48 -5.71
CA ALA A 49 -0.54 -13.26 -4.57
C ALA A 49 0.75 -12.65 -4.00
N THR A 50 1.71 -12.30 -4.86
CA THR A 50 2.96 -11.65 -4.47
C THR A 50 2.72 -10.31 -3.78
N LEU A 51 1.81 -9.49 -4.32
CA LEU A 51 1.49 -8.18 -3.73
C LEU A 51 0.78 -8.35 -2.38
N SER A 52 -0.13 -9.32 -2.27
CA SER A 52 -0.78 -9.64 -0.99
C SER A 52 0.22 -10.06 0.08
N ALA A 53 1.17 -10.93 -0.24
CA ALA A 53 2.20 -11.39 0.69
C ALA A 53 3.14 -10.26 1.12
N ALA A 54 3.50 -9.38 0.19
CA ALA A 54 4.29 -8.18 0.49
C ALA A 54 3.55 -7.23 1.43
N LEU A 55 2.25 -7.04 1.23
CA LEU A 55 1.40 -6.25 2.12
C LEU A 55 1.30 -6.87 3.52
N TYR A 56 1.03 -8.17 3.64
CA TYR A 56 0.99 -8.85 4.93
C TYR A 56 2.31 -8.73 5.69
N THR A 57 3.44 -8.92 5.00
CA THR A 57 4.77 -8.72 5.58
C THR A 57 4.98 -7.29 6.05
N GLU A 58 4.50 -6.31 5.29
CA GLU A 58 4.60 -4.91 5.68
C GLU A 58 3.71 -4.56 6.86
N ALA A 59 2.48 -5.09 6.92
CA ALA A 59 1.58 -4.89 8.06
C ALA A 59 2.12 -5.47 9.37
N LYS A 60 2.96 -6.50 9.29
CA LYS A 60 3.65 -7.07 10.45
C LYS A 60 4.77 -6.18 10.96
N LYS A 61 5.29 -5.25 10.16
CA LYS A 61 6.39 -4.38 10.59
C LYS A 61 5.89 -3.31 11.55
N PRO A 62 6.62 -3.05 12.65
CA PRO A 62 6.30 -1.96 13.56
C PRO A 62 6.45 -0.58 12.90
N ASP A 63 7.21 -0.45 11.80
CA ASP A 63 7.34 0.76 10.97
C ASP A 63 6.66 0.62 9.60
N GLY A 64 5.78 -0.37 9.44
CA GLY A 64 5.05 -0.59 8.21
C GLY A 64 4.16 0.60 7.84
N ALA A 65 4.11 0.94 6.56
CA ALA A 65 3.22 1.98 6.03
C ALA A 65 1.73 1.59 6.06
N VAL A 66 1.42 0.35 6.42
CA VAL A 66 0.10 -0.26 6.44
C VAL A 66 -0.06 -1.08 7.71
N ILE A 67 -1.29 -1.22 8.20
CA ILE A 67 -1.61 -2.00 9.40
C ILE A 67 -2.88 -2.81 9.17
N LEU A 68 -2.91 -4.04 9.68
CA LEU A 68 -4.09 -4.88 9.69
C LEU A 68 -5.03 -4.43 10.80
N VAL A 69 -6.32 -4.29 10.47
CA VAL A 69 -7.35 -3.73 11.36
C VAL A 69 -8.37 -4.79 11.81
N GLY A 70 -8.26 -6.03 11.31
CA GLY A 70 -9.13 -7.17 11.64
C GLY A 70 -9.69 -7.85 10.38
N ARG A 71 -10.03 -9.15 10.46
CA ARG A 71 -10.69 -9.95 9.37
C ARG A 71 -10.14 -9.73 7.94
N GLY A 72 -8.83 -9.62 7.78
CA GLY A 72 -8.21 -9.39 6.45
C GLY A 72 -8.41 -7.98 5.89
N MET A 73 -8.82 -7.03 6.73
CA MET A 73 -8.85 -5.60 6.44
C MET A 73 -7.52 -4.94 6.78
N MET A 74 -7.12 -4.03 5.92
CA MET A 74 -5.87 -3.29 5.98
C MET A 74 -6.18 -1.81 5.85
N LYS A 75 -5.48 -0.97 6.62
CA LYS A 75 -5.53 0.48 6.45
C LYS A 75 -4.12 1.02 6.29
N ALA A 76 -4.01 2.17 5.61
CA ALA A 76 -2.77 2.93 5.65
C ALA A 76 -2.49 3.31 7.11
N ARG A 77 -1.25 3.13 7.55
CA ARG A 77 -0.85 3.68 8.84
C ARG A 77 -0.98 5.20 8.71
N PRO A 78 -1.67 5.88 9.65
CA PRO A 78 -1.69 7.33 9.65
C PRO A 78 -0.23 7.76 9.69
N GLN A 79 0.21 8.48 8.66
CA GLN A 79 1.56 9.00 8.62
C GLN A 79 1.65 9.86 9.86
N ARG A 80 2.40 9.40 10.87
CA ARG A 80 2.60 10.12 12.12
C ARG A 80 3.14 11.44 11.63
N GLY A 81 2.30 12.48 11.68
CA GLY A 81 2.66 13.79 11.21
C GLY A 81 4.02 14.05 11.81
N SER A 82 4.97 14.41 10.96
CA SER A 82 6.10 15.21 11.41
C SER A 82 5.47 16.24 12.34
N ARG A 83 5.63 16.03 13.66
CA ARG A 83 5.33 17.04 14.65
C ARG A 83 6.07 18.23 14.13
N SER A 84 5.32 19.25 13.73
CA SER A 84 5.82 20.60 13.56
C SER A 84 6.61 20.88 14.83
N ARG A 85 7.93 20.75 14.75
CA ARG A 85 8.82 21.34 15.75
C ARG A 85 8.93 22.79 15.31
N SER A 86 7.90 23.55 15.67
CA SER A 86 7.95 24.99 15.72
C SER A 86 8.25 25.33 17.19
N THR A 87 9.50 25.62 17.47
CA THR A 87 9.98 26.39 18.64
C THR A 87 11.24 27.08 18.22
#